data_AF-A0A7D6GUY6-F1
#
_entry.id   AF-A0A7D6GUY6-F1
#
_cell.length_a   1.000
_cell.length_b   1.000
_cell.length_c   1.000
_cell.angle_alpha   90.00
_cell.angle_beta   90.00
_cell.angle_gamma   90.00
#
_symmetry.space_group_name_H-M   'P 1'
#
loop_
_entity.id
_entity.type
_entity.pdbx_description
1 polymer ?
#
loop_
_entity_poly.entity_id
_entity_poly.type
_entity_poly.pdbx_seq_one_letter_code
_entity_poly.pdbx_strand_id
1 'polypeptide(L)'
;MRNLTSWLPSQHRQRQLTYLMEIGLIGMLFVGIERGNGGIVINTGVALIVTQLPPLLERDYEIPMDPRLTLWITTAVFLHAFGTVGLPGATRTLYSQIWWWDHMTHALSASLVAGVGYATVRALHEHTDGIHFPQRFVAVFILLFVLAFGVLWEILEFAIALSAEALGIRAVLTQYGLEDTMLDFVFNSIGGLIVALWGGAYLTDITGAIRTRLESRTE
;
A
#
# COMPACT_ATOMS: atom_id res chain seq x y z
N MET A 1 24.51 -9.91 16.47
CA MET A 1 23.43 -9.49 15.55
C MET A 1 23.07 -8.06 15.90
N ARG A 2 23.36 -7.08 15.02
CA ARG A 2 23.02 -5.67 15.27
C ARG A 2 21.50 -5.53 15.23
N ASN A 3 20.89 -5.04 16.30
CA ASN A 3 19.46 -4.75 16.37
C ASN A 3 19.06 -3.80 15.23
N LEU A 4 18.38 -4.32 14.21
CA LEU A 4 17.81 -3.55 13.10
C LEU A 4 16.80 -2.49 13.58
N THR A 5 16.37 -2.56 14.84
CA THR A 5 15.43 -1.62 15.47
C THR A 5 16.03 -0.26 15.80
N SER A 6 17.36 -0.09 15.86
CA SER A 6 17.96 1.21 16.22
C SER A 6 17.88 2.28 15.11
N TRP A 7 17.54 1.88 13.89
CA TRP A 7 17.39 2.78 12.74
C TRP A 7 15.95 3.24 12.51
N LEU A 8 14.98 2.62 13.18
CA LEU A 8 13.57 2.96 13.01
C LEU A 8 13.19 4.13 13.92
N PRO A 9 12.36 5.08 13.45
CA PRO A 9 11.83 6.14 14.30
C PRO A 9 11.06 5.55 15.49
N SER A 10 11.04 6.26 16.63
CA SER A 10 10.21 5.84 17.77
C SER A 10 8.73 5.75 17.38
N GLN A 11 7.94 4.93 18.07
CA GLN A 11 6.49 4.80 17.77
C GLN A 11 5.77 6.16 17.78
N HIS A 12 6.17 7.08 18.68
CA HIS A 12 5.64 8.44 18.71
C HIS A 12 5.97 9.21 17.42
N ARG A 13 7.22 9.13 16.93
CA ARG A 13 7.61 9.74 15.65
C ARG A 13 6.89 9.11 14.45
N GLN A 14 6.69 7.79 14.46
CA GLN A 14 5.94 7.11 13.39
C GLN A 14 4.50 7.66 13.30
N ARG A 15 3.81 7.78 14.45
CA ARG A 15 2.48 8.38 14.52
C ARG A 15 2.49 9.85 14.06
N GLN A 16 3.46 10.64 14.49
CA GLN A 16 3.61 12.03 14.03
C GLN A 16 3.76 12.13 12.50
N LEU A 17 4.60 11.27 11.91
CA LEU A 17 4.78 11.24 10.45
C LEU A 17 3.50 10.84 9.73
N THR A 18 2.76 9.84 10.24
CA THR A 18 1.44 9.47 9.73
C THR A 18 0.49 10.68 9.73
N TYR A 19 0.33 11.36 10.85
CA TYR A 19 -0.56 12.53 10.95
C TYR A 19 -0.14 13.67 10.01
N LEU A 20 1.17 13.91 9.87
CA LEU A 20 1.68 14.91 8.93
C LEU A 20 1.33 14.56 7.47
N MET A 21 1.42 13.29 7.09
CA MET A 21 1.01 12.83 5.76
C MET A 21 -0.50 12.95 5.56
N GLU A 22 -1.32 12.61 6.55
CA GLU A 22 -2.78 12.78 6.49
C GLU A 22 -3.17 14.25 6.32
N ILE A 23 -2.55 15.16 7.07
CA ILE A 23 -2.72 16.60 6.89
C ILE A 23 -2.31 17.02 5.48
N GLY A 24 -1.20 16.48 4.96
CA GLY A 24 -0.77 16.69 3.59
C GLY A 24 -1.79 16.21 2.55
N LEU A 25 -2.40 15.04 2.75
CA LEU A 25 -3.48 14.53 1.90
C LEU A 25 -4.69 15.47 1.89
N ILE A 26 -5.09 15.99 3.06
CA ILE A 26 -6.15 16.99 3.17
C ILE A 26 -5.78 18.26 2.39
N GLY A 27 -4.54 18.74 2.54
CA GLY A 27 -4.04 19.88 1.77
C GLY A 27 -4.10 19.65 0.26
N MET A 28 -3.69 18.46 -0.21
CA MET A 28 -3.77 18.08 -1.62
C MET A 28 -5.20 17.96 -2.14
N LEU A 29 -6.14 17.49 -1.31
CA LEU A 29 -7.56 17.49 -1.64
C LEU A 29 -8.07 18.92 -1.88
N PHE A 30 -7.72 19.86 -1.00
CA PHE A 30 -8.06 21.27 -1.22
C PHE A 30 -7.45 21.83 -2.51
N VAL A 31 -6.20 21.49 -2.81
CA VAL A 31 -5.56 21.87 -4.09
C VAL A 31 -6.31 21.28 -5.28
N GLY A 32 -6.78 20.03 -5.19
CA GLY A 32 -7.60 19.41 -6.22
C GLY A 32 -8.91 20.16 -6.46
N ILE A 33 -9.59 20.56 -5.38
CA ILE A 33 -10.84 21.33 -5.45
C ILE A 33 -10.59 22.73 -6.02
N GLU A 34 -9.58 23.45 -5.52
CA GLU A 34 -9.23 24.81 -5.95
C GLU A 34 -8.86 24.85 -7.44
N ARG A 35 -8.14 23.84 -7.94
CA ARG A 35 -7.77 23.72 -9.36
C ARG A 35 -8.87 23.12 -10.24
N GLY A 36 -10.00 22.71 -9.66
CA GLY A 36 -11.05 21.98 -10.38
C GLY A 36 -10.56 20.66 -11.01
N ASN A 37 -9.55 20.04 -10.42
CA ASN A 37 -8.93 18.81 -10.94
C ASN A 37 -9.54 17.58 -10.25
N GLY A 38 -10.56 16.99 -10.89
CA GLY A 38 -11.22 15.78 -10.40
C GLY A 38 -10.27 14.59 -10.19
N GLY A 39 -9.20 14.50 -10.98
CA GLY A 39 -8.18 13.46 -10.84
C GLY A 39 -7.48 13.53 -9.48
N ILE A 40 -7.03 14.72 -9.09
CA ILE A 40 -6.41 14.95 -7.77
C ILE A 40 -7.43 14.70 -6.66
N VAL A 41 -8.66 15.18 -6.80
CA VAL A 41 -9.72 15.02 -5.80
C VAL A 41 -10.02 13.54 -5.54
N ILE A 42 -10.17 12.74 -6.60
CA ILE A 42 -10.45 11.31 -6.47
C ILE A 42 -9.27 10.57 -5.85
N ASN A 43 -8.05 10.79 -6.35
CA ASN A 43 -6.85 10.10 -5.83
C ASN A 43 -6.60 10.42 -4.35
N THR A 44 -6.68 11.70 -3.97
CA THR A 44 -6.52 12.13 -2.58
C THR A 44 -7.66 11.65 -1.69
N GLY A 45 -8.90 11.64 -2.19
CA GLY A 45 -10.06 11.10 -1.48
C GLY A 45 -9.93 9.61 -1.20
N VAL A 46 -9.53 8.81 -2.19
CA VAL A 46 -9.24 7.37 -2.02
C VAL A 46 -8.10 7.17 -1.03
N ALA A 47 -7.01 7.94 -1.14
CA ALA A 47 -5.90 7.86 -0.19
C ALA A 47 -6.37 8.13 1.24
N LEU A 48 -7.17 9.17 1.47
CA LEU A 48 -7.75 9.47 2.78
C LEU A 48 -8.60 8.30 3.30
N ILE A 49 -9.47 7.73 2.47
CA ILE A 49 -10.28 6.56 2.87
C ILE A 49 -9.38 5.39 3.29
N VAL A 50 -8.33 5.10 2.53
CA VAL A 50 -7.39 4.01 2.85
C VAL A 50 -6.63 4.29 4.15
N THR A 51 -6.21 5.53 4.41
CA THR A 51 -5.56 5.90 5.68
C THR A 51 -6.47 5.70 6.90
N GLN A 52 -7.79 5.69 6.71
CA GLN A 52 -8.73 5.40 7.80
C GLN A 52 -8.89 3.90 8.08
N LEU A 53 -8.34 3.00 7.25
CA LEU A 53 -8.46 1.56 7.50
C LEU A 53 -7.83 1.14 8.84
N PRO A 54 -6.57 1.52 9.18
CA PRO A 54 -6.00 1.17 10.49
C PRO A 54 -6.82 1.67 11.69
N PRO A 55 -7.20 2.95 11.81
CA PRO A 55 -7.99 3.40 12.97
C PRO A 55 -9.39 2.78 13.01
N LEU A 56 -10.02 2.46 11.87
CA LEU A 56 -11.29 1.75 11.85
C LEU A 56 -11.15 0.31 12.35
N LEU A 57 -10.10 -0.42 11.93
CA LEU A 57 -9.81 -1.76 12.42
C LEU A 57 -9.50 -1.78 13.92
N GLU A 58 -8.75 -0.78 14.42
CA GLU A 58 -8.44 -0.65 15.84
C GLU A 58 -9.67 -0.30 16.68
N ARG A 59 -10.54 0.59 16.18
CA ARG A 59 -11.73 1.07 16.91
C ARG A 59 -12.90 0.09 16.86
N ASP A 60 -13.23 -0.43 15.68
CA ASP A 60 -14.48 -1.19 15.46
C ASP A 60 -14.30 -2.70 15.60
N TYR A 61 -13.07 -3.21 15.40
CA TYR A 61 -12.74 -4.63 15.45
C TYR A 61 -11.74 -4.98 16.57
N GLU A 62 -11.30 -3.98 17.35
CA GLU A 62 -10.30 -4.14 18.43
C GLU A 62 -8.99 -4.81 17.98
N ILE A 63 -8.65 -4.69 16.69
CA ILE A 63 -7.42 -5.26 16.14
C ILE A 63 -6.28 -4.27 16.42
N PRO A 64 -5.29 -4.63 17.25
CA PRO A 64 -4.20 -3.71 17.58
C PRO A 64 -3.34 -3.43 16.34
N MET A 65 -3.33 -2.18 15.89
CA MET A 65 -2.57 -1.78 14.71
C MET A 65 -1.14 -1.36 15.08
N ASP A 66 -0.15 -2.02 14.49
CA ASP A 66 1.26 -1.61 14.64
C ASP A 66 1.45 -0.22 13.98
N PRO A 67 2.00 0.78 14.70
CA PRO A 67 2.31 2.10 14.14
C PRO A 67 3.20 2.03 12.87
N ARG A 68 4.03 0.99 12.73
CA ARG A 68 4.85 0.76 11.54
C ARG A 68 4.00 0.40 10.33
N LEU A 69 3.01 -0.47 10.50
CA LEU A 69 2.09 -0.87 9.44
C LEU A 69 1.23 0.33 9.01
N THR A 70 0.74 1.09 9.99
CA THR A 70 -0.03 2.31 9.73
C THR A 70 0.80 3.33 8.94
N LEU A 71 2.04 3.56 9.36
CA LEU A 71 2.97 4.44 8.65
C LEU A 71 3.25 3.94 7.22
N TRP A 72 3.46 2.64 7.04
CA TRP A 72 3.72 2.04 5.73
C TRP A 72 2.53 2.20 4.77
N ILE A 73 1.30 1.87 5.22
CA ILE A 73 0.06 2.07 4.46
C ILE A 73 -0.08 3.54 4.05
N THR A 74 0.06 4.44 5.03
CA THR A 74 -0.08 5.88 4.82
C THR A 74 0.97 6.42 3.85
N THR A 75 2.22 5.94 3.95
CA THR A 75 3.30 6.37 3.06
C THR A 75 3.01 5.98 1.60
N ALA A 76 2.51 4.76 1.36
CA ALA A 76 2.19 4.31 0.01
C ALA A 76 1.12 5.18 -0.64
N VAL A 77 -0.02 5.36 0.03
CA VAL A 77 -1.13 6.14 -0.52
C VAL A 77 -0.81 7.63 -0.57
N PHE A 78 -0.01 8.15 0.36
CA PHE A 78 0.48 9.52 0.33
C PHE A 78 1.36 9.77 -0.89
N LEU A 79 2.36 8.93 -1.14
CA LEU A 79 3.27 9.10 -2.28
C LEU A 79 2.54 8.95 -3.62
N HIS A 80 1.58 8.03 -3.69
CA HIS A 80 0.73 7.87 -4.87
C HIS A 80 -0.10 9.15 -5.12
N ALA A 81 -0.82 9.64 -4.10
CA ALA A 81 -1.59 10.88 -4.20
C ALA A 81 -0.71 12.11 -4.52
N PHE A 82 0.44 12.23 -3.88
CA PHE A 82 1.41 13.31 -4.13
C PHE A 82 1.95 13.28 -5.56
N GLY A 83 2.10 12.08 -6.12
CA GLY A 83 2.39 11.84 -7.53
C GLY A 83 1.48 12.65 -8.47
N THR A 84 0.19 12.67 -8.17
CA THR A 84 -0.86 13.30 -9.01
C THR A 84 -0.92 14.82 -8.90
N VAL A 85 -0.42 15.41 -7.81
CA VAL A 85 -0.51 16.87 -7.58
C VAL A 85 0.66 17.63 -8.17
N GLY A 86 1.87 17.08 -8.08
CA GLY A 86 3.09 17.84 -8.40
C GLY A 86 3.55 18.74 -7.25
N LEU A 87 4.69 19.40 -7.42
CA LEU A 87 5.17 20.40 -6.47
C LEU A 87 4.27 21.64 -6.43
N PRO A 88 4.16 22.36 -5.30
CA PRO A 88 3.44 23.64 -5.25
C PRO A 88 3.95 24.60 -6.34
N GLY A 89 3.02 25.11 -7.17
CA GLY A 89 3.35 25.95 -8.34
C GLY A 89 3.70 25.20 -9.63
N ALA A 90 3.81 23.86 -9.62
CA ALA A 90 4.03 23.08 -10.82
C ALA A 90 2.74 22.94 -11.66
N THR A 91 2.90 23.03 -12.98
CA THR A 91 1.83 22.81 -13.98
C THR A 91 1.74 21.35 -14.43
N ARG A 92 2.68 20.50 -14.01
CA ARG A 92 2.80 19.08 -14.37
C ARG A 92 2.83 18.19 -13.13
N THR A 93 2.36 16.96 -13.23
CA THR A 93 2.35 15.97 -12.14
C THR A 93 3.76 15.41 -11.90
N LEU A 94 4.04 14.85 -10.72
CA LEU A 94 5.32 14.17 -10.47
C LEU A 94 5.47 12.92 -11.34
N TYR A 95 4.37 12.20 -11.60
CA TYR A 95 4.34 11.09 -12.55
C TYR A 95 4.91 11.49 -13.93
N SER A 96 4.64 12.71 -14.39
CA SER A 96 5.19 13.20 -15.65
C SER A 96 6.61 13.81 -15.57
N GLN A 97 7.10 14.10 -14.36
CA GLN A 97 8.37 14.80 -14.16
C GLN A 97 9.52 13.88 -13.73
N ILE A 98 9.20 12.83 -12.96
CA ILE A 98 10.17 11.92 -12.36
C ILE A 98 9.89 10.52 -12.87
N TRP A 99 10.70 10.06 -13.82
CA TRP A 99 10.50 8.80 -14.54
C TRP A 99 10.38 7.56 -13.64
N TRP A 100 11.04 7.53 -12.48
CA TRP A 100 11.00 6.39 -11.56
C TRP A 100 9.88 6.49 -10.52
N TRP A 101 9.18 7.63 -10.45
CA TRP A 101 8.17 7.86 -9.41
C TRP A 101 7.06 6.83 -9.49
N ASP A 102 6.57 6.60 -10.69
CA ASP A 102 5.49 5.67 -10.99
C ASP A 102 5.81 4.25 -10.51
N HIS A 103 6.85 3.69 -11.10
CA HIS A 103 7.54 2.46 -10.71
C HIS A 103 7.75 2.30 -9.19
N MET A 104 8.24 3.33 -8.50
CA MET A 104 8.42 3.28 -7.03
C MET A 104 7.06 3.14 -6.32
N THR A 105 6.06 3.92 -6.73
CA THR A 105 4.71 3.82 -6.15
C THR A 105 4.08 2.46 -6.44
N HIS A 106 4.32 1.86 -7.60
CA HIS A 106 3.92 0.49 -7.93
C HIS A 106 4.57 -0.53 -7.00
N ALA A 107 5.90 -0.51 -6.83
CA ALA A 107 6.57 -1.41 -5.89
C ALA A 107 6.06 -1.27 -4.45
N LEU A 108 5.82 -0.03 -4.00
CA LEU A 108 5.34 0.23 -2.65
C LEU A 108 3.89 -0.23 -2.47
N SER A 109 3.00 0.04 -3.42
CA SER A 109 1.62 -0.44 -3.42
C SER A 109 1.55 -1.97 -3.50
N ALA A 110 2.34 -2.59 -4.37
CA ALA A 110 2.44 -4.04 -4.49
C ALA A 110 2.91 -4.70 -3.19
N SER A 111 3.80 -4.04 -2.44
CA SER A 111 4.24 -4.53 -1.15
C SER A 111 3.09 -4.53 -0.11
N LEU A 112 2.17 -3.56 -0.16
CA LEU A 112 0.96 -3.60 0.66
C LEU A 112 0.00 -4.72 0.24
N VAL A 113 -0.22 -4.88 -1.07
CA VAL A 113 -1.03 -5.97 -1.63
C VAL A 113 -0.47 -7.33 -1.22
N ALA A 114 0.86 -7.49 -1.24
CA ALA A 114 1.55 -8.67 -0.75
C ALA A 114 1.28 -8.93 0.73
N GLY A 115 1.28 -7.86 1.56
CA GLY A 115 0.93 -7.94 2.97
C GLY A 115 -0.51 -8.41 3.20
N VAL A 116 -1.46 -7.93 2.41
CA VAL A 116 -2.86 -8.39 2.44
C VAL A 116 -2.98 -9.87 2.04
N GLY A 117 -2.29 -10.28 0.96
CA GLY A 117 -2.24 -11.68 0.54
C GLY A 117 -1.64 -12.59 1.62
N TYR A 118 -0.54 -12.17 2.25
CA TYR A 118 0.06 -12.88 3.39
C TYR A 118 -0.92 -13.00 4.55
N ALA A 119 -1.54 -11.89 4.98
CA ALA A 119 -2.49 -11.87 6.11
C ALA A 119 -3.67 -12.82 5.86
N THR A 120 -4.15 -12.88 4.61
CA THR A 120 -5.25 -13.77 4.20
C THR A 120 -4.85 -15.24 4.34
N VAL A 121 -3.70 -15.63 3.82
CA VAL A 121 -3.20 -17.02 3.95
C VAL A 121 -2.92 -17.38 5.41
N ARG A 122 -2.37 -16.43 6.18
CA ARG A 122 -2.11 -16.64 7.61
C ARG A 122 -3.39 -16.89 8.38
N ALA A 123 -4.43 -16.08 8.15
CA ALA A 123 -5.73 -16.27 8.77
C ALA A 123 -6.30 -17.66 8.47
N LEU A 124 -6.23 -18.11 7.20
CA LEU A 124 -6.69 -19.44 6.81
C LEU A 124 -5.89 -20.56 7.49
N HIS A 125 -4.56 -20.41 7.55
CA HIS A 125 -3.68 -21.38 8.19
C HIS A 125 -3.95 -21.54 9.68
N GLU A 126 -4.26 -20.44 10.38
CA GLU A 126 -4.47 -20.44 11.82
C GLU A 126 -5.89 -20.83 12.24
N HIS A 127 -6.89 -20.55 11.41
CA HIS A 127 -8.31 -20.71 11.77
C HIS A 127 -9.01 -21.86 11.04
N THR A 128 -8.29 -22.62 10.21
CA THR A 128 -8.86 -23.78 9.51
C THR A 128 -8.12 -25.05 9.89
N ASP A 129 -8.79 -25.88 10.67
CA ASP A 129 -8.25 -27.18 11.09
C ASP A 129 -7.89 -28.04 9.86
N GLY A 130 -6.69 -28.63 9.90
CA GLY A 130 -6.18 -29.49 8.83
C GLY A 130 -5.52 -28.77 7.66
N ILE A 131 -5.54 -27.43 7.59
CA ILE A 131 -4.88 -26.67 6.52
C ILE A 131 -3.49 -26.19 6.96
N HIS A 132 -2.45 -26.77 6.36
CA HIS A 132 -1.06 -26.38 6.61
C HIS A 132 -0.37 -26.01 5.31
N PHE A 133 0.09 -24.76 5.22
CA PHE A 133 0.78 -24.27 4.03
C PHE A 133 2.31 -24.27 4.24
N PRO A 134 3.08 -24.98 3.38
CA PRO A 134 4.53 -24.86 3.40
C PRO A 134 4.97 -23.43 3.12
N GLN A 135 6.02 -22.94 3.78
CA GLN A 135 6.52 -21.57 3.59
C GLN A 135 6.83 -21.23 2.12
N ARG A 136 7.35 -22.21 1.36
CA ARG A 136 7.61 -22.05 -0.08
C ARG A 136 6.32 -21.82 -0.88
N PHE A 137 5.24 -22.52 -0.51
CA PHE A 137 3.94 -22.34 -1.13
C PHE A 137 3.40 -20.94 -0.87
N VAL A 138 3.49 -20.47 0.38
CA VAL A 138 3.04 -19.12 0.77
C VAL A 138 3.80 -18.03 -0.02
N ALA A 139 5.12 -18.17 -0.16
CA ALA A 139 5.93 -17.22 -0.92
C ALA A 139 5.51 -17.15 -2.40
N VAL A 140 5.32 -18.31 -3.05
CA VAL A 140 4.85 -18.38 -4.45
C VAL A 140 3.42 -17.83 -4.58
N PHE A 141 2.54 -18.17 -3.66
CA PHE A 141 1.18 -17.65 -3.62
C PHE A 141 1.18 -16.12 -3.55
N ILE A 142 1.98 -15.52 -2.67
CA ILE A 142 2.05 -14.06 -2.54
C ILE A 142 2.52 -13.40 -3.84
N LEU A 143 3.54 -13.95 -4.49
CA LEU A 143 4.01 -13.44 -5.78
C LEU A 143 2.92 -13.51 -6.85
N LEU A 144 2.22 -14.64 -6.96
CA LEU A 144 1.12 -14.80 -7.91
C LEU A 144 -0.06 -13.88 -7.58
N PHE A 145 -0.38 -13.70 -6.30
CA PHE A 145 -1.45 -12.82 -5.84
C PHE A 145 -1.16 -11.35 -6.20
N VAL A 146 0.08 -10.89 -5.96
CA VAL A 146 0.52 -9.54 -6.33
C VAL A 146 0.47 -9.34 -7.84
N LEU A 147 0.96 -10.30 -8.63
CA LEU A 147 0.92 -10.22 -10.09
C LEU A 147 -0.51 -10.20 -10.62
N ALA A 148 -1.38 -11.06 -10.09
CA ALA A 148 -2.80 -11.09 -10.47
C ALA A 148 -3.49 -9.76 -10.13
N PHE A 149 -3.21 -9.18 -8.95
CA PHE A 149 -3.71 -7.87 -8.59
C PHE A 149 -3.16 -6.77 -9.51
N GLY A 150 -1.87 -6.84 -9.86
CA GLY A 150 -1.26 -5.94 -10.85
C GLY A 150 -1.99 -5.96 -12.18
N VAL A 151 -2.34 -7.15 -12.70
CA VAL A 151 -3.14 -7.26 -13.93
C VAL A 151 -4.50 -6.58 -13.78
N LEU A 152 -5.19 -6.79 -12.65
CA LEU A 152 -6.47 -6.13 -12.40
C LEU A 152 -6.32 -4.60 -12.33
N TRP A 153 -5.23 -4.11 -11.76
CA TRP A 153 -4.93 -2.68 -11.65
C TRP A 153 -4.72 -2.05 -13.03
N GLU A 154 -3.87 -2.64 -13.88
CA GLU A 154 -3.62 -2.16 -15.25
C GLU A 154 -4.91 -2.11 -16.08
N ILE A 155 -5.78 -3.13 -15.94
CA ILE A 155 -7.08 -3.17 -16.62
C ILE A 155 -7.98 -2.03 -16.12
N LEU A 156 -7.98 -1.75 -14.82
CA LEU A 156 -8.76 -0.66 -14.23
C LEU A 156 -8.27 0.70 -14.74
N GLU A 157 -6.97 0.93 -14.79
CA GLU A 157 -6.38 2.16 -15.32
C GLU A 157 -6.72 2.36 -16.79
N PHE A 158 -6.56 1.30 -17.59
CA PHE A 158 -6.95 1.32 -19.00
C PHE A 158 -8.44 1.62 -19.18
N ALA A 159 -9.32 1.00 -18.38
CA ALA A 159 -10.75 1.25 -18.42
C ALA A 159 -11.12 2.69 -18.01
N ILE A 160 -10.45 3.25 -17.01
CA ILE A 160 -10.64 4.64 -16.57
C ILE A 160 -10.17 5.61 -17.65
N ALA A 161 -9.03 5.34 -18.30
CA ALA A 161 -8.53 6.14 -19.41
C ALA A 161 -9.52 6.17 -20.59
N LEU A 162 -10.02 4.99 -21.01
CA LEU A 162 -11.04 4.89 -22.06
C LEU A 162 -12.34 5.60 -21.68
N SER A 163 -12.79 5.48 -20.43
CA SER A 163 -14.01 6.12 -19.96
C SER A 163 -13.86 7.66 -19.95
N ALA A 164 -12.69 8.16 -19.57
CA ALA A 164 -12.40 9.59 -19.59
C ALA A 164 -12.39 10.14 -21.02
N GLU A 165 -11.77 9.42 -21.96
CA GLU A 165 -11.77 9.76 -23.38
C GLU A 165 -13.19 9.80 -23.94
N ALA A 166 -14.01 8.78 -23.67
CA ALA A 166 -15.40 8.71 -24.14
C ALA A 166 -16.28 9.85 -23.59
N LEU A 167 -16.01 10.30 -22.36
CA LEU A 167 -16.75 11.39 -21.71
C LEU A 167 -16.16 12.79 -22.02
N GLY A 168 -15.04 12.86 -22.73
CA GLY A 168 -14.34 14.12 -23.01
C GLY A 168 -13.81 14.83 -21.76
N ILE A 169 -13.59 14.08 -20.67
CA ILE A 169 -13.07 14.61 -19.40
C ILE A 169 -11.58 14.27 -19.25
N ARG A 170 -10.88 14.98 -18.37
CA ARG A 170 -9.48 14.65 -18.06
C ARG A 170 -9.43 13.30 -17.32
N ALA A 171 -8.52 12.43 -17.74
CA ALA A 171 -8.30 11.15 -17.09
C ALA A 171 -7.85 11.33 -15.63
N VAL A 172 -8.43 10.52 -14.74
CA VAL A 172 -8.14 10.52 -13.30
C VAL A 172 -6.89 9.70 -12.99
N LEU A 173 -6.65 8.64 -13.77
CA LEU A 173 -5.45 7.81 -13.80
C LEU A 173 -4.94 7.78 -15.23
N THR A 174 -3.62 7.88 -15.42
CA THR A 174 -3.00 7.97 -16.75
C THR A 174 -2.32 6.66 -17.07
N GLN A 175 -2.74 6.01 -18.15
CA GLN A 175 -2.04 4.85 -18.71
C GLN A 175 -0.96 5.37 -19.68
N TYR A 176 0.32 5.05 -19.45
CA TYR A 176 1.43 5.60 -20.25
C TYR A 176 1.91 4.70 -21.41
N GLY A 177 1.35 3.50 -21.55
CA GLY A 177 1.57 2.59 -22.67
C GLY A 177 2.02 1.20 -22.24
N LEU A 178 2.35 0.34 -23.21
CA LEU A 178 2.73 -1.06 -22.91
C LEU A 178 4.07 -1.17 -22.16
N GLU A 179 5.04 -0.32 -22.49
CA GLU A 179 6.37 -0.36 -21.86
C GLU A 179 6.28 -0.06 -20.36
N ASP A 180 5.45 0.91 -19.99
CA ASP A 180 5.14 1.31 -18.62
C ASP A 180 4.51 0.15 -17.85
N THR A 181 3.39 -0.39 -18.35
CA THR A 181 2.74 -1.59 -17.79
C THR A 181 3.71 -2.77 -17.57
N MET A 182 4.63 -3.01 -18.51
CA MET A 182 5.63 -4.07 -18.35
C MET A 182 6.62 -3.78 -17.23
N LEU A 183 7.04 -2.52 -17.07
CA LEU A 183 7.89 -2.11 -15.96
C LEU A 183 7.13 -2.14 -14.63
N ASP A 184 5.85 -1.80 -14.62
CA ASP A 184 5.01 -1.92 -13.42
C ASP A 184 4.93 -3.35 -12.93
N PHE A 185 4.81 -4.34 -13.82
CA PHE A 185 4.92 -5.74 -13.41
C PHE A 185 6.28 -6.09 -12.81
N VAL A 186 7.37 -5.51 -13.31
CA VAL A 186 8.71 -5.70 -12.72
C VAL A 186 8.76 -5.11 -11.32
N PHE A 187 8.30 -3.88 -11.13
CA PHE A 187 8.33 -3.21 -9.83
C PHE A 187 7.34 -3.83 -8.83
N ASN A 188 6.17 -4.28 -9.30
CA ASN A 188 5.23 -5.07 -8.54
C ASN A 188 5.87 -6.37 -8.06
N SER A 189 6.62 -7.05 -8.93
CA SER A 189 7.36 -8.27 -8.56
C SER A 189 8.42 -7.99 -7.50
N ILE A 190 9.14 -6.87 -7.59
CA ILE A 190 10.13 -6.46 -6.58
C ILE A 190 9.44 -6.23 -5.22
N GLY A 191 8.37 -5.44 -5.19
CA GLY A 191 7.60 -5.19 -3.97
C GLY A 191 7.02 -6.47 -3.36
N GLY A 192 6.46 -7.33 -4.19
CA GLY A 192 5.94 -8.64 -3.80
C GLY A 192 7.03 -9.58 -3.27
N LEU A 193 8.20 -9.62 -3.91
CA LEU A 193 9.31 -10.47 -3.50
C LEU A 193 9.91 -10.01 -2.16
N ILE A 194 10.07 -8.71 -1.96
CA ILE A 194 10.51 -8.13 -0.69
C ILE A 194 9.61 -8.66 0.43
N VAL A 195 8.29 -8.58 0.28
CA VAL A 195 7.34 -9.03 1.30
C VAL A 195 7.25 -10.55 1.39
N ALA A 196 7.31 -11.29 0.29
CA ALA A 196 7.30 -12.75 0.32
C ALA A 196 8.52 -13.32 1.06
N LEU A 197 9.69 -12.67 0.91
CA LEU A 197 10.92 -13.06 1.59
C LEU A 197 10.95 -12.57 3.06
N TRP A 198 10.54 -11.33 3.33
CA TRP A 198 10.54 -10.77 4.69
C TRP A 198 9.35 -11.22 5.55
N GLY A 199 8.20 -11.52 4.96
CA GLY A 199 6.99 -11.98 5.64
C GLY A 199 7.17 -13.35 6.32
N GLY A 200 8.13 -14.15 5.85
CA GLY A 200 8.57 -15.36 6.55
C GLY A 200 9.42 -15.08 7.80
N ALA A 201 10.05 -13.91 7.92
CA ALA A 201 10.95 -13.56 9.02
C ALA A 201 10.31 -12.61 10.04
N TYR A 202 9.50 -11.64 9.63
CA TYR A 202 9.01 -10.57 10.51
C TYR A 202 7.75 -10.94 11.30
N LEU A 203 6.90 -11.80 10.73
CA LEU A 203 5.62 -12.18 11.34
C LEU A 203 5.72 -13.46 12.17
N THR A 204 6.80 -14.24 12.03
CA THR A 204 7.15 -15.31 12.98
C THR A 204 7.35 -14.73 14.38
N ASP A 205 7.93 -13.53 14.48
CA ASP A 205 8.12 -12.81 15.75
C ASP A 205 6.81 -12.25 16.32
N ILE A 206 5.92 -11.69 15.49
CA ILE A 206 4.61 -11.16 15.94
C ILE A 206 3.67 -12.30 16.34
N THR A 207 3.62 -13.36 15.54
CA THR A 207 2.81 -14.54 15.87
C THR A 207 3.37 -15.26 17.12
N GLY A 208 4.69 -15.33 17.26
CA GLY A 208 5.34 -15.80 18.48
C GLY A 208 4.92 -14.97 19.70
N ALA A 209 4.94 -13.64 19.58
CA ALA A 209 4.54 -12.74 20.66
C ALA A 209 3.05 -12.86 21.04
N ILE A 210 2.15 -13.04 20.06
CA ILE A 210 0.71 -13.27 20.30
C ILE A 210 0.50 -14.62 20.99
N ARG A 211 1.18 -15.68 20.52
CA ARG A 211 1.12 -17.03 21.10
C ARG A 211 1.59 -17.03 22.55
N THR A 212 2.75 -16.45 22.84
CA THR A 212 3.28 -16.36 24.22
C THR A 212 2.32 -15.62 25.16
N ARG A 213 1.60 -14.60 24.66
CA ARG A 213 0.65 -13.81 25.45
C ARG A 213 -0.69 -14.53 25.70
N LEU A 214 -1.07 -15.45 24.83
CA LEU A 214 -2.22 -16.34 25.04
C LEU A 214 -1.87 -17.49 25.98
N GLU A 215 -0.67 -18.07 25.86
CA GLU A 215 -0.17 -19.11 26.75
C GLU A 215 0.01 -18.58 28.19
N SER A 216 0.53 -17.36 28.37
CA SER A 216 0.69 -16.73 29.70
C SER A 216 -0.63 -16.30 30.39
N ARG A 217 -1.78 -16.43 29.73
CA ARG A 217 -3.11 -16.18 30.31
C ARG A 217 -3.81 -17.48 30.77
N THR A 218 -3.21 -18.62 30.46
CA THR A 218 -3.76 -19.95 30.73
C THR A 218 -3.10 -20.61 31.95
N GLU A 219 -2.05 -19.99 32.51
CA GLU A 219 -1.49 -20.27 33.85
C GLU A 219 -2.03 -19.27 34.89
#